data_AF-A0AAQ1ST75-F1
#
_entry.id   AF-A0AAQ1ST75-F1
#
_cell.length_a   1.000
_cell.length_b   1.000
_cell.length_c   1.000
_cell.angle_alpha   90.00
_cell.angle_beta   90.00
_cell.angle_gamma   90.00
#
_symmetry.space_group_name_H-M   'P 1'
#
loop_
_entity.id
_entity.type
_entity.pdbx_description
1 polymer ?
#
loop_
_entity_poly.entity_id
_entity_poly.type
_entity_poly.pdbx_seq_one_letter_code
_entity_poly.pdbx_strand_id
1 'polypeptide(L)'
;MDLAYHLRMRFGTSHFEPNQTQLREISREVAFLRRHGINLDDRRWAELVKKHCPSAGTFGYRGADTSDLSTLLALALQVARANGNG
;
A
#
# COMPACT_ATOMS: atom_id res chain seq x y z
N MET A 1 -2.73 -7.94 -11.07
CA MET A 1 -1.68 -7.38 -10.21
C MET A 1 -2.32 -6.86 -8.95
N ASP A 2 -1.84 -7.28 -7.78
CA ASP A 2 -2.51 -7.08 -6.49
C ASP A 2 -1.73 -6.09 -5.62
N LEU A 3 -2.44 -5.15 -4.97
CA LEU A 3 -1.84 -4.13 -4.12
C LEU A 3 -0.99 -4.74 -2.99
N ALA A 4 -1.43 -5.85 -2.39
CA ALA A 4 -0.70 -6.50 -1.30
C ALA A 4 0.64 -7.03 -1.75
N TYR A 5 0.68 -7.62 -2.95
CA TYR A 5 1.92 -8.11 -3.53
C TYR A 5 2.91 -6.97 -3.70
N HIS A 6 2.51 -5.86 -4.32
CA HIS A 6 3.41 -4.73 -4.55
C HIS A 6 3.89 -4.08 -3.23
N LEU A 7 3.03 -3.99 -2.23
CA LEU A 7 3.40 -3.49 -0.90
C LEU A 7 4.43 -4.39 -0.22
N ARG A 8 4.27 -5.72 -0.33
CA ARG A 8 5.23 -6.69 0.19
C ARG A 8 6.59 -6.54 -0.47
N MET A 9 6.62 -6.47 -1.80
CA MET A 9 7.89 -6.40 -2.53
C MET A 9 8.63 -5.08 -2.30
N ARG A 10 7.91 -3.96 -2.28
CA ARG A 10 8.53 -2.65 -2.12
C ARG A 10 8.89 -2.30 -0.67
N PHE A 11 8.02 -2.60 0.29
CA PHE A 11 8.19 -2.19 1.69
C PHE A 11 8.59 -3.33 2.61
N GLY A 12 8.69 -4.57 2.12
CA GLY A 12 9.23 -5.65 2.91
C GLY A 12 8.35 -6.07 4.08
N THR A 13 7.06 -6.29 3.81
CA THR A 13 6.11 -6.79 4.82
C THR A 13 6.10 -8.33 4.88
N SER A 14 5.60 -8.87 5.99
CA SER A 14 5.45 -10.31 6.23
C SER A 14 4.62 -11.00 5.16
N HIS A 15 4.72 -12.32 5.01
CA HIS A 15 3.84 -13.06 4.11
C HIS A 15 2.35 -12.90 4.44
N PHE A 16 2.03 -12.67 5.72
CA PHE A 16 0.66 -12.48 6.21
C PHE A 16 0.18 -11.02 6.18
N GLU A 17 1.05 -10.07 5.78
CA GLU A 17 0.72 -8.65 5.72
C GLU A 17 1.12 -8.05 4.36
N PRO A 18 0.33 -7.14 3.78
CA PRO A 18 -0.95 -6.64 4.27
C PRO A 18 -2.10 -7.63 4.04
N ASN A 19 -2.94 -7.84 5.06
CA ASN A 19 -4.22 -8.54 4.93
C ASN A 19 -5.32 -7.62 4.36
N GLN A 20 -6.49 -8.17 4.07
CA GLN A 20 -7.56 -7.41 3.42
C GLN A 20 -8.06 -6.20 4.23
N THR A 21 -8.02 -6.27 5.56
CA THR A 21 -8.35 -5.10 6.41
C THR A 21 -7.27 -4.04 6.34
N GLN A 22 -5.99 -4.42 6.43
CA GLN A 22 -4.87 -3.50 6.28
C GLN A 22 -4.86 -2.82 4.90
N LEU A 23 -5.13 -3.58 3.83
CA LEU A 23 -5.26 -3.03 2.48
C LEU A 23 -6.37 -1.99 2.37
N ARG A 24 -7.51 -2.23 3.02
CA ARG A 24 -8.64 -1.28 3.01
C ARG A 24 -8.28 0.01 3.73
N GLU A 25 -7.65 -0.08 4.90
CA GLU A 25 -7.24 1.10 5.67
C GLU A 25 -6.15 1.90 4.94
N ILE A 26 -5.16 1.22 4.37
CA ILE A 26 -4.15 1.82 3.49
C ILE A 26 -4.82 2.56 2.32
N SER A 27 -5.75 1.89 1.63
CA SER A 27 -6.43 2.44 0.46
C SER A 27 -7.30 3.66 0.80
N ARG A 28 -7.99 3.62 1.95
CA ARG A 28 -8.79 4.74 2.47
C ARG A 28 -7.91 5.94 2.80
N GLU A 29 -6.80 5.72 3.50
CA GLU A 29 -5.89 6.80 3.88
C GLU A 29 -5.19 7.39 2.65
N VAL A 30 -4.81 6.58 1.68
CA VAL A 30 -4.29 7.03 0.38
C VAL A 30 -5.33 7.88 -0.38
N ALA A 31 -6.59 7.44 -0.43
CA ALA A 31 -7.66 8.19 -1.08
C ALA A 31 -7.92 9.54 -0.37
N PHE A 32 -7.87 9.55 0.96
CA PHE A 32 -7.96 10.76 1.77
C PHE A 32 -6.82 11.73 1.44
N LEU A 33 -5.56 11.28 1.55
CA LEU A 33 -4.38 12.12 1.26
C LEU A 33 -4.44 12.71 -0.15
N ARG A 34 -4.81 11.90 -1.16
CA ARG A 34 -4.96 12.38 -2.54
C ARG A 34 -6.05 13.44 -2.69
N ARG A 35 -7.20 13.26 -2.03
CA ARG A 35 -8.30 14.26 -2.04
C ARG A 35 -7.87 15.59 -1.39
N HIS A 36 -6.96 15.54 -0.42
CA HIS A 36 -6.38 16.71 0.21
C HIS A 36 -5.20 17.33 -0.56
N GLY A 37 -4.91 16.86 -1.78
CA GLY A 37 -3.81 17.37 -2.60
C GLY A 37 -2.42 17.00 -2.06
N ILE A 38 -2.35 16.04 -1.13
CA ILE A 38 -1.10 15.61 -0.52
C ILE A 38 -0.44 14.59 -1.45
N ASN A 39 0.81 14.86 -1.83
CA ASN A 39 1.59 13.93 -2.62
C ASN A 39 2.05 12.73 -1.78
N LEU A 40 2.05 11.56 -2.41
CA LEU A 40 2.46 10.29 -1.80
C LEU A 40 3.81 9.88 -2.37
N ASP A 41 4.87 10.40 -1.77
CA ASP A 41 6.25 10.02 -2.02
C ASP A 41 6.63 8.71 -1.28
N ASP A 42 7.83 8.18 -1.57
CA ASP A 42 8.32 6.91 -1.01
C ASP A 42 8.32 6.89 0.51
N ARG A 43 8.73 8.00 1.13
CA ARG A 43 8.78 8.12 2.58
C ARG A 43 7.37 8.05 3.15
N ARG A 44 6.42 8.80 2.56
CA ARG A 44 5.04 8.80 3.03
C ARG A 44 4.35 7.46 2.85
N TRP A 45 4.61 6.77 1.76
CA TRP A 45 4.17 5.39 1.58
C TRP A 45 4.76 4.45 2.62
N ALA A 46 6.07 4.54 2.89
CA ALA A 46 6.71 3.72 3.90
C ALA A 46 6.12 3.97 5.31
N GLU A 47 5.86 5.22 5.68
CA GLU A 47 5.21 5.59 6.93
C GLU A 47 3.78 5.03 7.01
N LEU A 48 3.00 5.19 5.94
CA LEU A 48 1.63 4.71 5.86
C LEU A 48 1.55 3.18 5.90
N VAL A 49 2.42 2.50 5.17
CA VAL A 49 2.49 1.04 5.16
C VAL A 49 2.96 0.53 6.52
N LYS A 50 3.97 1.15 7.14
CA LYS A 50 4.44 0.79 8.48
C LYS A 50 3.39 1.01 9.56
N LYS A 51 2.57 2.06 9.43
CA LYS A 51 1.44 2.33 10.34
C LYS A 51 0.42 1.20 10.35
N HIS A 52 0.13 0.61 9.18
CA HIS A 52 -0.89 -0.43 9.03
C HIS A 52 -0.32 -1.86 9.04
N CYS A 53 0.94 -2.02 8.64
CA CYS A 53 1.70 -3.26 8.56
C CYS A 53 2.96 -3.11 9.41
N PRO A 54 2.94 -3.46 10.70
CA PRO A 54 4.10 -3.32 11.58
C PRO A 54 5.32 -4.11 11.11
N SER A 55 5.13 -5.14 10.28
CA SER A 55 6.23 -5.89 9.68
C SER A 55 6.99 -5.15 8.58
N ALA A 56 6.52 -3.98 8.12
CA ALA A 56 7.16 -3.21 7.07
C ALA A 56 8.62 -2.87 7.42
N GLY A 57 9.52 -3.10 6.47
CA GLY A 57 10.96 -2.94 6.61
C GLY A 57 11.67 -4.12 7.27
N THR A 58 10.95 -5.14 7.72
CA THR A 58 11.54 -6.34 8.36
C THR A 58 11.98 -7.38 7.33
N PHE A 59 11.31 -7.46 6.18
CA PHE A 59 11.57 -8.49 5.16
C PHE A 59 12.26 -7.89 3.94
N GLY A 60 13.52 -8.25 3.70
CA GLY A 60 14.26 -7.80 2.51
C GLY A 60 13.99 -8.70 1.30
N TYR A 61 12.98 -8.39 0.49
CA TYR A 61 12.78 -9.09 -0.78
C TYR A 61 13.71 -8.51 -1.85
N ARG A 62 14.98 -8.92 -1.84
CA ARG A 62 15.93 -8.55 -2.90
C ARG A 62 15.56 -9.29 -4.20
N GLY A 63 15.20 -8.55 -5.23
CA GLY A 63 15.02 -9.06 -6.59
C GLY A 63 13.57 -9.34 -7.02
N ALA A 64 12.58 -9.03 -6.18
CA ALA A 64 11.16 -9.17 -6.53
C ALA A 64 10.50 -7.79 -6.64
N ASP A 65 9.65 -7.65 -7.66
CA ASP A 65 9.18 -6.43 -8.32
C ASP A 65 9.17 -5.11 -7.51
N THR A 66 10.02 -4.15 -7.89
CA THR A 66 10.16 -2.82 -7.28
C THR A 66 9.17 -1.82 -7.87
N SER A 67 7.89 -2.16 -7.82
CA SER A 67 6.85 -1.51 -8.61
C SER A 67 6.69 -0.02 -8.28
N ASP A 68 6.33 0.78 -9.29
CA ASP A 68 6.22 2.24 -9.18
C ASP A 68 5.13 2.72 -8.21
N LEU A 69 5.39 3.85 -7.54
CA LEU A 69 4.42 4.50 -6.64
C LEU A 69 3.13 4.88 -7.35
N SER A 70 3.20 5.27 -8.63
CA SER A 70 2.01 5.55 -9.44
C SER A 70 1.15 4.31 -9.62
N THR A 71 1.77 3.14 -9.79
CA THR A 71 1.08 1.84 -9.87
C THR A 71 0.44 1.49 -8.53
N LEU A 72 1.18 1.66 -7.42
CA LEU A 72 0.65 1.46 -6.06
C LEU A 72 -0.54 2.37 -5.76
N LEU A 73 -0.46 3.65 -6.15
CA LEU A 73 -1.53 4.62 -5.99
C LEU A 73 -2.76 4.22 -6.80
N ALA A 74 -2.59 3.84 -8.07
CA ALA A 74 -3.68 3.39 -8.93
C ALA A 74 -4.38 2.15 -8.36
N LEU A 75 -3.63 1.20 -7.82
CA LEU A 75 -4.17 -0.01 -7.19
C LEU A 75 -4.91 0.30 -5.88
N ALA A 76 -4.33 1.12 -5.00
CA ALA A 76 -4.99 1.56 -3.76
C ALA A 76 -6.33 2.27 -4.03
N LEU A 77 -6.37 3.12 -5.06
CA LEU A 77 -7.62 3.79 -5.43
C LEU A 77 -8.67 2.84 -6.01
N GLN A 78 -8.26 1.79 -6.72
CA GLN A 78 -9.17 0.75 -7.19
C GLN A 78 -9.77 -0.03 -6.01
N VAL A 79 -8.95 -0.41 -5.03
CA VAL A 79 -9.41 -1.09 -3.80
C VAL A 79 -10.37 -0.21 -3.01
N ALA A 80 -10.09 1.09 -2.90
CA ALA A 80 -10.99 2.03 -2.22
C ALA A 80 -12.36 2.14 -2.92
N ARG A 81 -12.40 2.06 -4.25
CA ARG A 81 -13.64 2.14 -5.06
C ARG A 81 -14.45 0.85 -5.04
N ALA A 82 -13.80 -0.31 -5.05
CA ALA A 82 -14.47 -1.61 -5.04
C ALA A 82 -15.33 -1.86 -3.79
N ASN A 83 -15.11 -1.12 -2.70
CA ASN A 83 -15.89 -1.23 -1.46
C ASN A 83 -17.06 -0.22 -1.37
N GLY A 84 -17.33 0.57 -2.42
CA GLY A 84 -18.43 1.54 -2.47
C GLY A 84 -19.70 1.02 -3.15
N ASN A 85 -19.75 -0.27 -3.52
CA ASN A 85 -20.90 -0.88 -4.19
C ASN A 85 -21.16 -2.26 -3.57
N GLY A 86 -21.93 -2.28 -2.49
CA GLY A 86 -22.38 -3.47 -1.77
C GLY A 86 -23.46 -3.08 -0.78
#